data_AF-A0A971AIT8-F1
#
_entry.id   AF-A0A971AIT8-F1
#
_cell.length_a   1.000
_cell.length_b   1.000
_cell.length_c   1.000
_cell.angle_alpha   90.00
_cell.angle_beta   90.00
_cell.angle_gamma   90.00
#
_symmetry.space_group_name_H-M   'P 1'
#
loop_
_entity.id
_entity.type
_entity.pdbx_description
1 polymer ?
#
loop_
_entity_poly.entity_id
_entity_poly.type
_entity_poly.pdbx_seq_one_letter_code
_entity_poly.pdbx_strand_id
1 'polypeptide(L)'
;MKNFTVKKMISLLLTLCLTLGLGASVLAEGATQQSTSQSTADFEMLYPLMDLVTSASMYSVNEPETVPGAEGTLAVSFTDAFFKVAKKTESKIEVTDAMLTDTNAQAALLSQIFAAQMPQLETVIMTDDINNYIGFYPVMVNTMDDKTIQIVGEIYMASQPLNMLPESEFGNVQWLDRGVFKFQDDSTALNGFRLTGFVVGTELDAEDAIQNYFEEIVVEYVNANLGFTILYPAIFTDEMLVEDEDGVSAVLPDNSVSFFAKRIDNTNSASLQDYVSVIANGIAGSSSSINEELKCGTVSYTTDDGYSVFDIYILTDKYIFQAELRYQTTLATEYSMYDAYLENSFVADDVSVG
;
A
#
# COMPACT_ATOMS: atom_id res chain seq x y z
N MET A 1 -20.39 1.80 -19.10
CA MET A 1 -19.42 1.76 -18.00
C MET A 1 -18.51 2.95 -18.19
N LYS A 2 -18.60 3.97 -17.33
CA LYS A 2 -17.68 5.12 -17.37
C LYS A 2 -16.44 4.70 -16.58
N ASN A 3 -15.31 4.58 -17.27
CA ASN A 3 -14.02 4.38 -16.63
C ASN A 3 -13.73 5.60 -15.75
N PHE A 4 -13.70 5.41 -14.44
CA PHE A 4 -13.09 6.39 -13.55
C PHE A 4 -11.58 6.27 -13.74
N THR A 5 -10.99 7.28 -14.35
CA THR A 5 -9.55 7.50 -14.26
C THR A 5 -9.30 8.06 -12.87
N VAL A 6 -9.20 7.18 -11.85
CA VAL A 6 -8.36 7.52 -10.70
C VAL A 6 -7.00 7.77 -11.34
N LYS A 7 -6.51 9.02 -11.30
CA LYS A 7 -5.13 9.29 -11.71
C LYS A 7 -4.30 8.35 -10.85
N LYS A 8 -3.74 7.30 -11.47
CA LYS A 8 -2.65 6.53 -10.90
C LYS A 8 -1.55 7.54 -10.63
N MET A 9 -1.53 8.14 -9.44
CA MET A 9 -0.36 8.84 -8.94
C MET A 9 0.58 7.72 -8.48
N ILE A 10 1.14 6.99 -9.44
CA ILE A 10 2.31 6.17 -9.18
C ILE A 10 3.40 7.19 -8.89
N SER A 11 3.68 7.43 -7.61
CA SER A 11 4.83 8.21 -7.19
C SER A 11 6.08 7.37 -7.48
N LEU A 12 6.49 7.36 -8.75
CA LEU A 12 7.74 6.81 -9.21
C LEU A 12 8.81 7.89 -9.03
N LEU A 13 9.27 8.07 -7.80
CA LEU A 13 10.42 8.91 -7.48
C LEU A 13 11.25 8.24 -6.38
N LEU A 14 11.71 7.02 -6.65
CA LEU A 14 13.01 6.58 -6.11
C LEU A 14 14.09 7.43 -6.80
N THR A 15 14.30 8.64 -6.28
CA THR A 15 15.46 9.43 -6.67
C THR A 15 16.67 8.82 -5.99
N LEU A 16 17.35 7.97 -6.75
CA LEU A 16 18.75 7.61 -6.61
C LEU A 16 19.58 8.80 -6.10
N CYS A 17 19.93 8.80 -4.82
CA CYS A 17 20.88 9.74 -4.23
C CYS A 17 21.73 9.10 -3.12
N LEU A 18 22.38 7.96 -3.42
CA LEU A 18 23.53 7.50 -2.65
C LEU A 18 24.68 7.12 -3.58
N THR A 19 25.25 8.12 -4.25
CA THR A 19 26.66 8.07 -4.66
C THR A 19 27.41 9.22 -4.00
N LEU A 20 28.16 8.89 -2.95
CA LEU A 20 29.54 9.33 -2.65
C LEU A 20 29.80 9.24 -1.14
N GLY A 21 30.56 8.21 -0.72
CA GLY A 21 31.01 8.12 0.67
C GLY A 21 31.65 6.80 1.10
N LEU A 22 32.52 6.19 0.28
CA LEU A 22 33.49 5.23 0.81
C LEU A 22 34.38 5.95 1.83
N GLY A 23 34.18 5.68 3.11
CA GLY A 23 35.01 6.26 4.18
C GLY A 23 34.58 5.87 5.58
N ALA A 24 35.17 4.79 6.10
CA ALA A 24 35.57 4.58 7.50
C ALA A 24 34.60 4.97 8.63
N SER A 25 34.03 3.94 9.28
CA SER A 25 33.96 3.78 10.74
C SER A 25 33.94 5.03 11.61
N VAL A 26 32.76 5.42 12.13
CA VAL A 26 32.62 5.95 13.49
C VAL A 26 31.27 5.49 14.05
N LEU A 27 31.34 4.63 15.06
CA LEU A 27 30.23 4.39 15.99
C LEU A 27 29.90 5.73 16.65
N ALA A 28 28.73 6.30 16.35
CA ALA A 28 28.17 7.41 17.09
C ALA A 28 26.95 6.89 17.85
N GLU A 29 27.13 6.70 19.16
CA GLU A 29 26.06 6.55 20.13
C GLU A 29 25.12 7.77 20.04
N GLY A 30 23.90 7.54 19.58
CA GLY A 30 22.85 8.56 19.52
C GLY A 30 21.50 7.88 19.55
N ALA A 31 20.84 7.97 20.71
CA ALA A 31 19.45 7.58 20.99
C ALA A 31 18.95 6.33 20.25
N THR A 32 19.08 5.17 20.89
CA THR A 32 18.15 4.07 20.63
C THR A 32 16.74 4.56 20.95
N GLN A 33 16.00 5.07 19.95
CA GLN A 33 14.55 5.04 19.98
C GLN A 33 14.21 3.56 20.05
N GLN A 34 13.96 3.11 21.29
CA GLN A 34 13.46 1.79 21.56
C GLN A 34 12.01 1.80 21.08
N SER A 35 11.81 1.59 19.78
CA SER A 35 10.51 1.32 19.18
C SER A 35 9.97 0.07 19.88
N THR A 36 9.13 0.25 20.89
CA THR A 36 8.26 -0.82 21.34
C THR A 36 7.32 -1.06 20.17
N SER A 37 7.57 -2.11 19.40
CA SER A 37 6.70 -2.54 18.30
C SER A 37 5.31 -2.84 18.89
N GLN A 38 4.41 -1.86 18.83
CA GLN A 38 3.01 -2.04 19.22
C GLN A 38 2.29 -2.76 18.09
N SER A 39 1.38 -3.67 18.44
CA SER A 39 0.61 -4.38 17.41
C SER A 39 -0.44 -3.44 16.84
N THR A 40 -0.66 -3.48 15.53
CA THR A 40 -1.80 -2.80 14.90
C THR A 40 -3.13 -3.26 15.50
N ALA A 41 -3.19 -4.50 15.99
CA ALA A 41 -4.36 -5.08 16.66
C ALA A 41 -4.81 -4.29 17.90
N ASP A 42 -3.88 -3.61 18.59
CA ASP A 42 -4.20 -2.77 19.76
C ASP A 42 -5.04 -1.52 19.38
N PHE A 43 -5.10 -1.21 18.07
CA PHE A 43 -5.76 -0.03 17.52
C PHE A 43 -6.91 -0.37 16.55
N GLU A 44 -7.42 -1.60 16.57
CA GLU A 44 -8.55 -2.05 15.73
C GLU A 44 -9.79 -1.15 15.82
N MET A 45 -10.02 -0.52 16.98
CA MET A 45 -11.13 0.41 17.16
C MET A 45 -11.02 1.67 16.28
N LEU A 46 -9.82 2.01 15.80
CA LEU A 46 -9.59 3.15 14.90
C LEU A 46 -9.82 2.80 13.43
N TYR A 47 -9.91 1.52 13.06
CA TYR A 47 -9.97 1.10 11.65
C TYR A 47 -11.15 1.71 10.89
N PRO A 48 -12.39 1.75 11.43
CA PRO A 48 -13.51 2.39 10.75
C PRO A 48 -13.30 3.90 10.51
N LEU A 49 -12.57 4.57 11.42
CA LEU A 49 -12.23 5.99 11.26
C LEU A 49 -11.14 6.16 10.19
N MET A 50 -10.10 5.31 10.20
CA MET A 50 -9.03 5.36 9.21
C MET A 50 -9.56 5.08 7.80
N ASP A 51 -10.45 4.10 7.63
CA ASP A 51 -11.13 3.84 6.36
C ASP A 51 -11.92 5.06 5.89
N LEU A 52 -12.71 5.66 6.80
CA LEU A 52 -13.54 6.81 6.45
C LEU A 52 -12.69 8.04 6.06
N VAL A 53 -11.63 8.33 6.81
CA VAL A 53 -10.73 9.46 6.52
C VAL A 53 -9.99 9.23 5.21
N THR A 54 -9.45 8.03 4.99
CA THR A 54 -8.78 7.66 3.75
C THR A 54 -9.72 7.75 2.56
N SER A 55 -10.92 7.21 2.68
CA SER A 55 -11.93 7.28 1.62
C SER A 55 -12.34 8.73 1.32
N ALA A 56 -12.57 9.54 2.36
CA ALA A 56 -12.90 10.96 2.20
C ALA A 56 -11.77 11.74 1.51
N SER A 57 -10.51 11.48 1.87
CA SER A 57 -9.33 12.06 1.23
C SER A 57 -9.29 11.71 -0.25
N MET A 58 -9.45 10.43 -0.58
CA MET A 58 -9.36 9.92 -1.96
C MET A 58 -10.54 10.33 -2.85
N TYR A 59 -11.72 10.55 -2.26
CA TYR A 59 -12.90 11.05 -2.99
C TYR A 59 -12.98 12.59 -3.04
N SER A 60 -12.04 13.29 -2.42
CA SER A 60 -12.00 14.75 -2.51
C SER A 60 -11.71 15.21 -3.95
N VAL A 61 -12.33 16.32 -4.34
CA VAL A 61 -12.37 16.78 -5.74
C VAL A 61 -11.01 17.29 -6.24
N ASN A 62 -10.11 17.69 -5.34
CA ASN A 62 -8.90 18.46 -5.66
C ASN A 62 -7.58 17.67 -5.62
N GLU A 63 -7.64 16.32 -5.74
CA GLU A 63 -6.55 15.35 -5.43
C GLU A 63 -6.65 14.81 -3.99
N PRO A 64 -5.95 13.71 -3.62
CA PRO A 64 -6.01 13.18 -2.26
C PRO A 64 -5.68 14.28 -1.25
N GLU A 65 -6.65 14.64 -0.41
CA GLU A 65 -6.49 15.73 0.55
C GLU A 65 -5.90 15.22 1.85
N THR A 66 -4.92 15.94 2.38
CA THR A 66 -4.35 15.66 3.69
C THR A 66 -5.17 16.32 4.81
N VAL A 67 -5.08 15.73 6.00
CA VAL A 67 -5.68 16.27 7.21
C VAL A 67 -4.57 16.93 8.02
N PRO A 68 -4.62 18.26 8.23
CA PRO A 68 -3.61 18.94 9.02
C PRO A 68 -3.79 18.69 10.52
N GLY A 69 -2.79 19.11 11.31
CA GLY A 69 -2.89 19.16 12.78
C GLY A 69 -3.67 20.37 13.28
N ALA A 70 -3.60 20.61 14.60
CA ALA A 70 -4.39 21.63 15.30
C ALA A 70 -4.19 23.08 14.80
N GLU A 71 -3.04 23.38 14.22
CA GLU A 71 -2.71 24.69 13.66
C GLU A 71 -3.28 24.90 12.25
N GLY A 72 -3.70 23.83 11.56
CA GLY A 72 -4.30 23.90 10.23
C GLY A 72 -5.82 23.79 10.25
N THR A 73 -6.43 24.06 9.10
CA THR A 73 -7.89 23.98 8.89
C THR A 73 -8.21 22.83 7.95
N LEU A 74 -9.23 22.03 8.26
CA LEU A 74 -9.72 21.02 7.30
C LEU A 74 -10.16 21.68 6.00
N ALA A 75 -9.95 21.02 4.88
CA ALA A 75 -10.50 21.46 3.61
C ALA A 75 -12.03 21.27 3.56
N VAL A 76 -12.74 22.21 2.94
CA VAL A 76 -14.21 22.12 2.76
C VAL A 76 -14.58 20.89 1.93
N SER A 77 -13.81 20.62 0.87
CA SER A 77 -13.96 19.46 -0.01
C SER A 77 -13.77 18.14 0.74
N PHE A 78 -12.76 18.02 1.59
CA PHE A 78 -12.60 16.87 2.50
C PHE A 78 -13.82 16.70 3.42
N THR A 79 -14.29 17.77 4.07
CA THR A 79 -15.43 17.65 4.99
C THR A 79 -16.71 17.22 4.27
N ASP A 80 -16.97 17.71 3.06
CA ASP A 80 -18.09 17.28 2.21
C ASP A 80 -17.97 15.79 1.85
N ALA A 81 -16.78 15.36 1.38
CA ALA A 81 -16.51 13.96 1.07
C ALA A 81 -16.67 13.04 2.31
N PHE A 82 -16.19 13.48 3.48
CA PHE A 82 -16.31 12.74 4.74
C PHE A 82 -17.77 12.40 5.07
N PHE A 83 -18.67 13.39 5.04
CA PHE A 83 -20.09 13.14 5.32
C PHE A 83 -20.77 12.28 4.26
N LYS A 84 -20.43 12.48 2.98
CA LYS A 84 -20.99 11.67 1.88
C LYS A 84 -20.57 10.21 1.99
N VAL A 85 -19.28 9.95 2.24
CA VAL A 85 -18.75 8.59 2.41
C VAL A 85 -19.37 7.94 3.63
N ALA A 86 -19.30 8.59 4.79
CA ALA A 86 -19.85 8.05 6.04
C ALA A 86 -21.31 7.62 5.90
N LYS A 87 -22.11 8.43 5.19
CA LYS A 87 -23.51 8.16 4.92
C LYS A 87 -23.73 7.02 3.93
N LYS A 88 -22.90 6.91 2.89
CA LYS A 88 -23.08 5.91 1.82
C LYS A 88 -22.55 4.53 2.21
N THR A 89 -21.45 4.47 2.95
CA THR A 89 -20.78 3.20 3.30
C THR A 89 -21.27 2.61 4.62
N GLU A 90 -22.31 3.20 5.24
CA GLU A 90 -22.81 2.82 6.57
C GLU A 90 -21.66 2.67 7.59
N SER A 91 -20.75 3.66 7.60
CA SER A 91 -19.59 3.60 8.48
C SER A 91 -20.01 3.46 9.95
N LYS A 92 -19.15 2.87 10.80
CA LYS A 92 -19.40 2.80 12.24
C LYS A 92 -19.44 4.19 12.92
N ILE A 93 -19.10 5.25 12.19
CA ILE A 93 -19.26 6.64 12.62
C ILE A 93 -20.64 7.10 12.15
N GLU A 94 -21.56 7.27 13.10
CA GLU A 94 -22.96 7.57 12.81
C GLU A 94 -23.15 8.98 12.20
N VAL A 95 -23.44 9.03 10.90
CA VAL A 95 -23.89 10.24 10.20
C VAL A 95 -25.36 10.14 9.84
N THR A 96 -26.18 11.00 10.45
CA THR A 96 -27.63 11.03 10.23
C THR A 96 -28.04 11.96 9.08
N ASP A 97 -29.24 11.78 8.51
CA ASP A 97 -29.74 12.66 7.44
C ASP A 97 -29.88 14.11 7.91
N ALA A 98 -30.21 14.34 9.18
CA ALA A 98 -30.32 15.67 9.75
C ALA A 98 -28.95 16.40 9.74
N MET A 99 -27.86 15.68 10.00
CA MET A 99 -26.50 16.23 10.03
C MET A 99 -26.04 16.72 8.67
N LEU A 100 -26.57 16.20 7.56
CA LEU A 100 -26.23 16.70 6.22
C LEU A 100 -26.64 18.17 6.03
N THR A 101 -27.64 18.64 6.78
CA THR A 101 -28.18 20.01 6.68
C THR A 101 -27.93 20.89 7.91
N ASP A 102 -27.38 20.33 9.00
CA ASP A 102 -27.09 21.04 10.24
C ASP A 102 -25.58 21.17 10.48
N THR A 103 -25.03 22.33 10.14
CA THR A 103 -23.60 22.62 10.25
C THR A 103 -23.10 22.63 11.70
N ASN A 104 -23.95 22.85 12.70
CA ASN A 104 -23.55 22.75 14.10
C ASN A 104 -23.36 21.28 14.50
N ALA A 105 -24.25 20.41 14.05
CA ALA A 105 -24.14 18.97 14.29
C ALA A 105 -22.92 18.38 13.55
N GLN A 106 -22.65 18.86 12.32
CA GLN A 106 -21.42 18.52 11.61
C GLN A 106 -20.17 18.94 12.40
N ALA A 107 -20.10 20.20 12.84
CA ALA A 107 -18.97 20.71 13.62
C ALA A 107 -18.77 19.92 14.93
N ALA A 108 -19.87 19.56 15.61
CA ALA A 108 -19.80 18.76 16.84
C ALA A 108 -19.18 17.37 16.60
N LEU A 109 -19.53 16.69 15.51
CA LEU A 109 -18.92 15.40 15.16
C LEU A 109 -17.45 15.56 14.76
N LEU A 110 -17.16 16.49 13.84
CA LEU A 110 -15.79 16.69 13.35
C LEU A 110 -14.84 17.09 14.49
N SER A 111 -15.31 17.93 15.42
CA SER A 111 -14.55 18.31 16.63
C SER A 111 -14.45 17.22 17.69
N GLN A 112 -15.05 16.03 17.50
CA GLN A 112 -14.79 14.81 18.28
C GLN A 112 -13.79 13.87 17.60
N ILE A 113 -13.41 14.16 16.37
CA ILE A 113 -12.53 13.31 15.54
C ILE A 113 -11.20 14.02 15.28
N PHE A 114 -11.25 15.25 14.78
CA PHE A 114 -10.08 15.99 14.27
C PHE A 114 -9.59 17.02 15.28
N ALA A 115 -8.26 17.19 15.37
CA ALA A 115 -7.64 18.30 16.09
C ALA A 115 -7.65 19.59 15.26
N ALA A 116 -7.66 19.48 13.94
CA ALA A 116 -7.66 20.61 13.02
C ALA A 116 -8.84 21.57 13.25
N GLN A 117 -8.63 22.82 12.87
CA GLN A 117 -9.67 23.84 12.89
C GLN A 117 -10.74 23.51 11.84
N MET A 118 -11.99 23.83 12.17
CA MET A 118 -13.12 23.62 11.26
C MET A 118 -13.16 24.71 10.20
N PRO A 119 -13.35 24.37 8.91
CA PRO A 119 -13.63 25.35 7.89
C PRO A 119 -15.04 25.92 8.07
N GLN A 120 -15.42 26.86 7.20
CA GLN A 120 -16.83 27.22 7.06
C GLN A 120 -17.59 26.04 6.44
N LEU A 121 -18.36 25.34 7.27
CA LEU A 121 -19.16 24.19 6.85
C LEU A 121 -20.39 24.60 6.05
N GLU A 122 -20.79 23.74 5.13
CA GLU A 122 -21.93 23.93 4.24
C GLU A 122 -22.86 22.71 4.29
N THR A 123 -24.07 22.86 3.73
CA THR A 123 -24.99 21.75 3.54
C THR A 123 -24.38 20.73 2.58
N VAL A 124 -24.34 19.46 2.99
CA VAL A 124 -23.82 18.36 2.20
C VAL A 124 -24.91 17.88 1.25
N ILE A 125 -24.60 17.85 -0.05
CA ILE A 125 -25.52 17.37 -1.09
C ILE A 125 -25.06 15.99 -1.55
N MET A 126 -25.87 14.96 -1.30
CA MET A 126 -25.53 13.60 -1.69
C MET A 126 -25.44 13.44 -3.21
N THR A 127 -24.41 12.72 -3.65
CA THR A 127 -24.08 12.45 -5.05
C THR A 127 -23.75 10.97 -5.26
N ASP A 128 -23.83 10.50 -6.51
CA ASP A 128 -23.53 9.12 -6.91
C ASP A 128 -22.04 8.92 -7.30
N ASP A 129 -21.15 9.76 -6.78
CA ASP A 129 -19.72 9.77 -7.08
C ASP A 129 -18.90 8.73 -6.31
N ILE A 130 -19.35 8.34 -5.11
CA ILE A 130 -18.70 7.29 -4.30
C ILE A 130 -19.11 5.91 -4.80
N ASN A 131 -18.24 5.19 -5.50
CA ASN A 131 -18.63 3.97 -6.23
C ASN A 131 -17.85 2.71 -5.85
N ASN A 132 -16.71 2.87 -5.19
CA ASN A 132 -15.88 1.78 -4.69
C ASN A 132 -15.60 1.97 -3.20
N TYR A 133 -15.30 0.87 -2.51
CA TYR A 133 -14.79 0.97 -1.16
C TYR A 133 -13.27 1.27 -1.24
N ILE A 134 -12.85 2.33 -0.57
CA ILE A 134 -11.44 2.69 -0.40
C ILE A 134 -11.17 2.60 1.10
N GLY A 135 -10.19 1.80 1.48
CA GLY A 135 -9.86 1.56 2.89
C GLY A 135 -8.38 1.78 3.16
N PHE A 136 -8.04 1.64 4.44
CA PHE A 136 -6.66 1.70 4.92
C PHE A 136 -6.31 0.40 5.64
N TYR A 137 -5.20 -0.22 5.25
CA TYR A 137 -4.66 -1.42 5.88
C TYR A 137 -3.47 -1.03 6.76
N PRO A 138 -3.62 -1.02 8.09
CA PRO A 138 -2.53 -0.68 9.00
C PRO A 138 -1.47 -1.77 9.02
N VAL A 139 -0.20 -1.38 8.91
CA VAL A 139 0.91 -2.34 8.88
C VAL A 139 1.87 -2.10 10.04
N MET A 140 2.18 -0.84 10.34
CA MET A 140 3.17 -0.46 11.35
C MET A 140 2.61 0.58 12.32
N VAL A 141 3.00 0.48 13.59
CA VAL A 141 2.72 1.49 14.62
C VAL A 141 4.02 1.99 15.24
N ASN A 142 4.23 3.30 15.16
CA ASN A 142 5.32 4.01 15.79
C ASN A 142 4.80 4.81 16.99
N THR A 143 5.39 4.63 18.16
CA THR A 143 5.13 5.48 19.33
C THR A 143 6.04 6.69 19.26
N MET A 144 5.46 7.88 19.06
CA MET A 144 6.22 9.14 18.98
C MET A 144 6.54 9.66 20.39
N ASP A 145 5.55 9.58 21.28
CA ASP A 145 5.65 9.86 22.71
C ASP A 145 4.57 9.08 23.48
N ASP A 146 4.47 9.27 24.80
CA ASP A 146 3.54 8.53 25.68
C ASP A 146 2.05 8.67 25.30
N LYS A 147 1.69 9.62 24.43
CA LYS A 147 0.30 9.91 24.07
C LYS A 147 0.07 9.98 22.56
N THR A 148 1.12 10.05 21.76
CA THR A 148 1.02 10.18 20.32
C THR A 148 1.54 8.95 19.62
N ILE A 149 0.68 8.37 18.80
CA ILE A 149 0.97 7.23 17.94
C ILE A 149 0.94 7.67 16.48
N GLN A 150 1.77 7.03 15.68
CA GLN A 150 1.74 7.13 14.24
C GLN A 150 1.49 5.75 13.66
N ILE A 151 0.50 5.64 12.78
CA ILE A 151 0.14 4.39 12.12
C ILE A 151 0.43 4.55 10.63
N VAL A 152 1.31 3.69 10.12
CA VAL A 152 1.70 3.64 8.71
C VAL A 152 1.09 2.39 8.08
N GLY A 153 0.63 2.52 6.83
CA GLY A 153 0.00 1.42 6.13
C GLY A 153 -0.36 1.76 4.70
N GLU A 154 -1.17 0.88 4.12
CA GLU A 154 -1.48 0.87 2.70
C GLU A 154 -2.92 1.31 2.43
N ILE A 155 -3.12 2.13 1.41
CA ILE A 155 -4.43 2.51 0.90
C ILE A 155 -4.80 1.53 -0.19
N TYR A 156 -6.00 0.96 -0.08
CA TYR A 156 -6.49 -0.02 -1.05
C TYR A 156 -7.89 0.33 -1.53
N MET A 157 -8.23 -0.18 -2.72
CA MET A 157 -9.57 -0.16 -3.27
C MET A 157 -10.06 -1.59 -3.49
N ALA A 158 -11.28 -1.87 -3.04
CA ALA A 158 -11.92 -3.17 -3.13
C ALA A 158 -13.46 -3.05 -3.21
N SER A 159 -14.15 -4.19 -3.26
CA SER A 159 -15.61 -4.25 -3.20
C SER A 159 -16.15 -3.93 -1.79
N GLN A 160 -15.36 -4.21 -0.74
CA GLN A 160 -15.70 -4.07 0.67
C GLN A 160 -14.42 -4.09 1.55
N PRO A 161 -14.49 -3.87 2.88
CA PRO A 161 -13.34 -3.98 3.77
C PRO A 161 -12.62 -5.33 3.66
N LEU A 162 -11.28 -5.35 3.75
CA LEU A 162 -10.49 -6.58 3.59
C LEU A 162 -10.92 -7.70 4.53
N ASN A 163 -11.30 -7.39 5.77
CA ASN A 163 -11.76 -8.38 6.75
C ASN A 163 -13.14 -8.97 6.44
N MET A 164 -13.86 -8.43 5.47
CA MET A 164 -15.13 -8.95 4.96
C MET A 164 -14.98 -9.56 3.57
N LEU A 165 -13.83 -9.39 2.92
CA LEU A 165 -13.56 -9.85 1.58
C LEU A 165 -13.38 -11.38 1.56
N PRO A 166 -14.07 -12.13 0.67
CA PRO A 166 -13.80 -13.56 0.52
C PRO A 166 -12.42 -13.78 -0.11
N GLU A 167 -11.74 -14.87 0.24
CA GLU A 167 -10.40 -15.23 -0.26
C GLU A 167 -10.29 -15.14 -1.79
N SER A 168 -11.35 -15.56 -2.51
CA SER A 168 -11.41 -15.53 -3.97
C SER A 168 -11.43 -14.13 -4.60
N GLU A 169 -11.70 -13.08 -3.82
CA GLU A 169 -11.75 -11.70 -4.30
C GLU A 169 -10.48 -10.90 -4.01
N PHE A 170 -9.52 -11.43 -3.25
CA PHE A 170 -8.28 -10.69 -2.92
C PHE A 170 -7.45 -10.32 -4.16
N GLY A 171 -7.47 -11.15 -5.21
CA GLY A 171 -6.80 -10.80 -6.49
C GLY A 171 -7.40 -9.59 -7.21
N ASN A 172 -8.56 -9.08 -6.77
CA ASN A 172 -9.18 -7.85 -7.31
C ASN A 172 -8.85 -6.61 -6.47
N VAL A 173 -8.14 -6.75 -5.35
CA VAL A 173 -7.72 -5.62 -4.52
C VAL A 173 -6.69 -4.80 -5.29
N GLN A 174 -6.90 -3.48 -5.30
CA GLN A 174 -5.96 -2.55 -5.90
C GLN A 174 -5.26 -1.76 -4.79
N TRP A 175 -3.95 -1.94 -4.66
CA TRP A 175 -3.10 -1.15 -3.78
C TRP A 175 -2.79 0.19 -4.47
N LEU A 176 -3.09 1.30 -3.80
CA LEU A 176 -3.11 2.63 -4.40
C LEU A 176 -1.87 3.46 -4.02
N ASP A 177 -1.68 3.73 -2.73
CA ASP A 177 -0.55 4.47 -2.18
C ASP A 177 -0.44 4.19 -0.67
N ARG A 178 0.56 4.77 -0.01
CA ARG A 178 0.74 4.67 1.43
C ARG A 178 0.01 5.82 2.14
N GLY A 179 -0.42 5.56 3.37
CA GLY A 179 -1.01 6.56 4.25
C GLY A 179 -0.32 6.58 5.61
N VAL A 180 -0.23 7.76 6.20
CA VAL A 180 0.32 7.93 7.56
C VAL A 180 -0.67 8.70 8.40
N PHE A 181 -1.21 8.02 9.42
CA PHE A 181 -2.05 8.62 10.44
C PHE A 181 -1.22 9.02 11.65
N LYS A 182 -1.53 10.17 12.25
CA LYS A 182 -1.01 10.61 13.55
C LYS A 182 -2.19 10.80 14.50
N PHE A 183 -2.22 10.06 15.59
CA PHE A 183 -3.26 10.15 16.62
C PHE A 183 -2.68 10.58 17.96
N GLN A 184 -3.46 11.30 18.75
CA GLN A 184 -3.14 11.66 20.12
C GLN A 184 -4.23 11.17 21.06
N ASP A 185 -3.85 10.53 22.17
CA ASP A 185 -4.77 10.14 23.24
C ASP A 185 -5.54 11.36 23.75
N ASP A 186 -6.87 11.26 23.67
CA ASP A 186 -7.81 12.27 24.12
C ASP A 186 -9.12 11.61 24.55
N SER A 187 -9.35 11.56 25.86
CA SER A 187 -10.57 11.03 26.47
C SER A 187 -11.88 11.71 26.03
N THR A 188 -11.81 12.87 25.38
CA THR A 188 -12.98 13.57 24.83
C THR A 188 -13.24 13.25 23.35
N ALA A 189 -12.33 12.53 22.70
CA ALA A 189 -12.49 12.10 21.32
C ALA A 189 -13.40 10.87 21.22
N LEU A 190 -14.01 10.68 20.05
CA LEU A 190 -15.02 9.65 19.80
C LEU A 190 -14.55 8.23 20.18
N ASN A 191 -13.30 7.92 19.86
CA ASN A 191 -12.67 6.62 20.09
C ASN A 191 -11.49 6.70 21.07
N GLY A 192 -11.45 7.71 21.95
CA GLY A 192 -10.32 7.96 22.86
C GLY A 192 -9.04 8.48 22.19
N PHE A 193 -9.06 8.68 20.87
CA PHE A 193 -7.95 9.26 20.12
C PHE A 193 -8.45 10.38 19.20
N ARG A 194 -7.72 11.49 19.22
CA ARG A 194 -7.85 12.63 18.34
C ARG A 194 -6.96 12.43 17.12
N LEU A 195 -7.49 12.61 15.91
CA LEU A 195 -6.69 12.64 14.69
C LEU A 195 -5.97 13.99 14.59
N THR A 196 -4.64 13.95 14.69
CA THR A 196 -3.75 15.13 14.65
C THR A 196 -3.00 15.26 13.33
N GLY A 197 -3.20 14.33 12.40
CA GLY A 197 -2.71 14.44 11.03
C GLY A 197 -2.98 13.19 10.22
N PHE A 198 -3.25 13.35 8.93
CA PHE A 198 -3.27 12.25 7.97
C PHE A 198 -2.66 12.75 6.66
N VAL A 199 -1.73 11.99 6.10
CA VAL A 199 -1.12 12.30 4.80
C VAL A 199 -1.11 11.07 3.91
N VAL A 200 -1.18 11.31 2.60
CA VAL A 200 -1.12 10.28 1.55
C VAL A 200 0.18 10.48 0.77
N GLY A 201 0.89 9.38 0.49
CA GLY A 201 2.11 9.40 -0.28
C GLY A 201 3.27 10.09 0.43
N THR A 202 4.19 10.66 -0.35
CA THR A 202 5.52 11.12 0.12
C THR A 202 5.54 12.58 0.54
N GLU A 203 4.61 13.01 1.40
CA GLU A 203 4.74 14.33 2.03
C GLU A 203 5.98 14.37 2.93
N LEU A 204 6.71 15.50 2.91
CA LEU A 204 7.95 15.68 3.69
C LEU A 204 7.76 15.35 5.18
N ASP A 205 6.58 15.68 5.75
CA ASP A 205 6.26 15.45 7.17
C ASP A 205 6.01 13.98 7.53
N ALA A 206 6.03 13.08 6.53
CA ALA A 206 5.91 11.64 6.65
C ALA A 206 7.07 10.87 5.99
N GLU A 207 8.06 11.56 5.40
CA GLU A 207 9.18 10.93 4.70
C GLU A 207 9.94 9.96 5.61
N ASP A 208 10.31 10.39 6.82
CA ASP A 208 10.99 9.53 7.81
C ASP A 208 10.15 8.29 8.19
N ALA A 209 8.84 8.47 8.37
CA ALA A 209 7.94 7.38 8.74
C ALA A 209 7.77 6.36 7.62
N ILE A 210 7.71 6.84 6.38
CA ILE A 210 7.61 6.01 5.19
C ILE A 210 8.93 5.31 4.93
N GLN A 211 10.07 5.97 5.11
CA GLN A 211 11.38 5.34 4.98
C GLN A 211 11.55 4.19 5.98
N ASN A 212 11.30 4.44 7.27
CA ASN A 212 11.35 3.40 8.29
C ASN A 212 10.39 2.24 7.96
N TYR A 213 9.20 2.56 7.45
CA TYR A 213 8.25 1.56 6.98
C TYR A 213 8.84 0.65 5.91
N PHE A 214 9.44 1.23 4.86
CA PHE A 214 10.07 0.46 3.78
C PHE A 214 11.18 -0.47 4.29
N GLU A 215 12.05 0.06 5.16
CA GLU A 215 13.17 -0.69 5.72
C GLU A 215 12.71 -1.90 6.56
N GLU A 216 11.49 -1.88 7.09
CA GLU A 216 10.95 -2.99 7.89
C GLU A 216 10.14 -4.02 7.07
N ILE A 217 9.52 -3.64 5.95
CA ILE A 217 8.62 -4.55 5.22
C ILE A 217 9.24 -5.19 3.99
N VAL A 218 10.26 -4.58 3.37
CA VAL A 218 10.89 -5.10 2.15
C VAL A 218 12.41 -5.00 2.21
N VAL A 219 13.07 -5.89 1.48
CA VAL A 219 14.52 -5.91 1.31
C VAL A 219 14.85 -5.84 -0.17
N GLU A 220 15.87 -5.08 -0.53
CA GLU A 220 16.38 -5.02 -1.90
C GLU A 220 17.35 -6.16 -2.17
N TYR A 221 17.10 -6.90 -3.25
CA TYR A 221 18.02 -7.87 -3.82
C TYR A 221 18.58 -7.34 -5.15
N VAL A 222 19.91 -7.26 -5.24
CA VAL A 222 20.63 -6.82 -6.45
C VAL A 222 21.50 -7.96 -6.95
N ASN A 223 21.24 -8.46 -8.16
CA ASN A 223 22.10 -9.41 -8.83
C ASN A 223 22.75 -8.79 -10.07
N ALA A 224 23.92 -8.20 -9.89
CA ALA A 224 24.66 -7.56 -10.97
C ALA A 224 25.15 -8.54 -12.05
N ASN A 225 25.32 -9.83 -11.72
CA ASN A 225 25.76 -10.85 -12.69
C ASN A 225 24.62 -11.24 -13.64
N LEU A 226 23.40 -11.32 -13.10
CA LEU A 226 22.20 -11.63 -13.85
C LEU A 226 21.56 -10.37 -14.45
N GLY A 227 21.87 -9.19 -13.92
CA GLY A 227 21.40 -7.91 -14.44
C GLY A 227 19.96 -7.61 -14.05
N PHE A 228 19.59 -7.87 -12.79
CA PHE A 228 18.29 -7.45 -12.26
C PHE A 228 18.37 -7.02 -10.81
N THR A 229 17.38 -6.21 -10.42
CA THR A 229 17.13 -5.75 -9.05
C THR A 229 15.67 -5.96 -8.72
N ILE A 230 15.34 -6.28 -7.47
CA ILE A 230 13.98 -6.53 -7.01
C ILE A 230 13.82 -6.29 -5.51
N LEU A 231 12.66 -5.78 -5.09
CA LEU A 231 12.27 -5.77 -3.68
C LEU A 231 11.47 -7.04 -3.35
N TYR A 232 11.80 -7.69 -2.24
CA TYR A 232 11.10 -8.87 -1.75
C TYR A 232 10.69 -8.70 -0.27
N PRO A 233 9.72 -9.46 0.25
CA PRO A 233 9.25 -9.31 1.63
C PRO A 233 10.37 -9.54 2.66
N ALA A 234 10.50 -8.63 3.64
CA ALA A 234 11.56 -8.68 4.66
C ALA A 234 11.48 -9.88 5.62
N ILE A 235 10.37 -10.62 5.60
CA ILE A 235 10.25 -11.87 6.36
C ILE A 235 11.24 -12.95 5.89
N PHE A 236 11.70 -12.86 4.64
CA PHE A 236 12.76 -13.71 4.12
C PHE A 236 14.12 -13.16 4.57
N THR A 237 14.66 -13.71 5.64
CA THR A 237 16.00 -13.34 6.11
C THR A 237 17.09 -13.84 5.17
N ASP A 238 18.27 -13.21 5.17
CA ASP A 238 19.44 -13.63 4.38
C ASP A 238 19.76 -15.13 4.46
N GLU A 239 19.54 -15.76 5.63
CA GLU A 239 19.80 -17.20 5.84
C GLU A 239 18.83 -18.13 5.07
N MET A 240 17.68 -17.60 4.63
CA MET A 240 16.69 -18.33 3.85
C MET A 240 16.94 -18.22 2.34
N LEU A 241 17.79 -17.28 1.91
CA LEU A 241 18.07 -17.07 0.50
C LEU A 241 18.95 -18.20 -0.03
N VAL A 242 18.50 -18.79 -1.13
CA VAL A 242 19.23 -19.80 -1.89
C VAL A 242 19.47 -19.24 -3.29
N GLU A 243 20.75 -18.96 -3.58
CA GLU A 243 21.19 -18.54 -4.90
C GLU A 243 21.70 -19.71 -5.74
N ASP A 244 21.38 -19.69 -7.04
CA ASP A 244 21.90 -20.61 -8.04
C ASP A 244 22.39 -19.86 -9.29
N GLU A 245 22.61 -20.58 -10.40
CA GLU A 245 23.10 -19.99 -11.64
C GLU A 245 22.07 -19.10 -12.35
N ASP A 246 20.79 -19.30 -12.06
CA ASP A 246 19.67 -18.64 -12.72
C ASP A 246 19.05 -17.54 -11.85
N GLY A 247 19.24 -17.54 -10.53
CA GLY A 247 18.66 -16.53 -9.67
C GLY A 247 18.76 -16.78 -8.17
N VAL A 248 17.75 -16.30 -7.45
CA VAL A 248 17.58 -16.42 -6.00
C VAL A 248 16.18 -16.93 -5.68
N SER A 249 16.06 -17.70 -4.60
CA SER A 249 14.78 -18.16 -4.07
C SER A 249 14.78 -18.18 -2.54
N ALA A 250 13.59 -18.12 -1.95
CA ALA A 250 13.38 -18.21 -0.52
C ALA A 250 12.04 -18.89 -0.23
N VAL A 251 11.97 -19.68 0.84
CA VAL A 251 10.75 -20.35 1.30
C VAL A 251 10.70 -20.30 2.82
N LEU A 252 9.55 -19.95 3.38
CA LEU A 252 9.37 -20.00 4.83
C LEU A 252 9.42 -21.46 5.33
N PRO A 253 9.90 -21.73 6.55
CA PRO A 253 10.03 -23.10 7.07
C PRO A 253 8.73 -23.92 7.09
N ASP A 254 7.57 -23.26 7.13
CA ASP A 254 6.25 -23.88 7.10
C ASP A 254 5.65 -24.00 5.67
N ASN A 255 6.39 -23.54 4.65
CA ASN A 255 5.99 -23.44 3.24
C ASN A 255 4.78 -22.52 2.98
N SER A 256 4.42 -21.66 3.94
CA SER A 256 3.26 -20.78 3.80
C SER A 256 3.47 -19.69 2.75
N VAL A 257 4.72 -19.25 2.56
CA VAL A 257 5.11 -18.22 1.60
C VAL A 257 6.44 -18.62 0.95
N SER A 258 6.56 -18.38 -0.36
CA SER A 258 7.77 -18.55 -1.13
C SER A 258 7.95 -17.42 -2.15
N PHE A 259 9.19 -17.10 -2.44
CA PHE A 259 9.60 -16.09 -3.41
C PHE A 259 10.72 -16.64 -4.29
N PHE A 260 10.76 -16.23 -5.56
CA PHE A 260 11.98 -16.34 -6.35
C PHE A 260 12.09 -15.19 -7.36
N ALA A 261 13.32 -14.92 -7.79
CA ALA A 261 13.62 -14.09 -8.94
C ALA A 261 14.76 -14.71 -9.75
N LYS A 262 14.59 -14.84 -11.06
CA LYS A 262 15.52 -15.53 -11.95
C LYS A 262 15.60 -14.93 -13.34
N ARG A 263 16.66 -15.27 -14.05
CA ARG A 263 16.89 -14.97 -15.47
C ARG A 263 17.16 -16.27 -16.22
N ILE A 264 16.43 -16.48 -17.31
CA ILE A 264 16.66 -17.58 -18.24
C ILE A 264 16.81 -17.08 -19.69
N ASP A 265 17.32 -17.91 -20.59
CA ASP A 265 17.49 -17.53 -22.01
C ASP A 265 16.15 -17.44 -22.76
N ASN A 266 15.94 -16.34 -23.47
CA ASN A 266 14.85 -16.16 -24.44
C ASN A 266 15.20 -16.82 -25.79
N THR A 267 15.42 -18.12 -25.77
CA THR A 267 15.88 -18.90 -26.95
C THR A 267 14.95 -18.85 -28.15
N ASN A 268 13.66 -18.55 -27.93
CA ASN A 268 12.64 -18.46 -28.98
C ASN A 268 12.39 -17.01 -29.44
N SER A 269 13.10 -16.02 -28.89
CA SER A 269 12.86 -14.59 -29.13
C SER A 269 11.37 -14.22 -28.99
N ALA A 270 10.73 -14.77 -27.95
CA ALA A 270 9.33 -14.50 -27.67
C ALA A 270 9.14 -13.02 -27.31
N SER A 271 8.04 -12.42 -27.78
CA SER A 271 7.61 -11.12 -27.29
C SER A 271 7.00 -11.25 -25.89
N LEU A 272 7.07 -10.19 -25.08
CA LEU A 272 6.43 -10.15 -23.76
C LEU A 272 4.95 -10.52 -23.84
N GLN A 273 4.21 -9.93 -24.79
CA GLN A 273 2.79 -10.19 -24.99
C GLN A 273 2.52 -11.67 -25.29
N ASP A 274 3.26 -12.26 -26.23
CA ASP A 274 3.05 -13.66 -26.61
C ASP A 274 3.40 -14.60 -25.45
N TYR A 275 4.51 -14.34 -24.76
CA TYR A 275 4.97 -15.14 -23.64
C TYR A 275 3.94 -15.19 -22.51
N VAL A 276 3.51 -14.02 -22.03
CA VAL A 276 2.49 -13.90 -20.97
C VAL A 276 1.16 -14.53 -21.40
N SER A 277 0.76 -14.34 -22.67
CA SER A 277 -0.47 -14.94 -23.20
C SER A 277 -0.40 -16.47 -23.22
N VAL A 278 0.75 -17.05 -23.54
CA VAL A 278 0.93 -18.52 -23.51
C VAL A 278 0.83 -19.05 -22.09
N ILE A 279 1.48 -18.41 -21.11
CA ILE A 279 1.42 -18.82 -19.71
C ILE A 279 -0.02 -18.73 -19.18
N ALA A 280 -0.67 -17.58 -19.34
CA ALA A 280 -2.03 -17.37 -18.85
C ALA A 280 -3.03 -18.37 -19.47
N ASN A 281 -2.95 -18.64 -20.77
CA ASN A 281 -3.80 -19.65 -21.42
C ASN A 281 -3.54 -21.09 -20.93
N GLY A 282 -2.35 -21.35 -20.39
CA GLY A 282 -1.98 -22.63 -19.79
C GLY A 282 -2.57 -22.85 -18.39
N ILE A 283 -3.01 -21.79 -17.71
CA ILE A 283 -3.47 -21.82 -16.33
C ILE A 283 -4.94 -21.40 -16.26
N ALA A 284 -5.81 -22.36 -15.98
CA ALA A 284 -7.24 -22.12 -15.86
C ALA A 284 -7.55 -21.15 -14.72
N GLY A 285 -8.35 -20.12 -14.99
CA GLY A 285 -8.73 -19.12 -13.99
C GLY A 285 -7.66 -18.07 -13.69
N SER A 286 -6.54 -18.07 -14.41
CA SER A 286 -5.55 -16.99 -14.28
C SER A 286 -6.06 -15.66 -14.84
N SER A 287 -5.57 -14.58 -14.26
CA SER A 287 -5.63 -13.23 -14.82
C SER A 287 -4.25 -12.85 -15.31
N SER A 288 -4.17 -12.05 -16.38
CA SER A 288 -2.91 -11.51 -16.85
C SER A 288 -3.05 -10.06 -17.29
N SER A 289 -1.95 -9.32 -17.20
CA SER A 289 -1.91 -7.92 -17.61
C SER A 289 -0.55 -7.58 -18.22
N ILE A 290 -0.53 -6.56 -19.08
CA ILE A 290 0.69 -5.98 -19.61
C ILE A 290 0.76 -4.53 -19.15
N ASN A 291 1.86 -4.17 -18.52
CA ASN A 291 2.15 -2.82 -18.08
C ASN A 291 3.16 -2.20 -19.06
N GLU A 292 2.66 -1.36 -19.98
CA GLU A 292 3.50 -0.73 -21.00
C GLU A 292 4.51 0.26 -20.41
N GLU A 293 4.19 0.88 -19.27
CA GLU A 293 5.04 1.87 -18.61
C GLU A 293 6.25 1.19 -17.96
N LEU A 294 6.01 0.13 -17.19
CA LEU A 294 7.06 -0.68 -16.56
C LEU A 294 7.70 -1.70 -17.52
N LYS A 295 7.11 -1.89 -18.72
CA LYS A 295 7.52 -2.89 -19.72
C LYS A 295 7.58 -4.31 -19.15
N CYS A 296 6.64 -4.63 -18.27
CA CYS A 296 6.49 -5.95 -17.67
C CYS A 296 5.11 -6.52 -17.96
N GLY A 297 4.96 -7.82 -17.72
CA GLY A 297 3.67 -8.49 -17.77
C GLY A 297 3.49 -9.39 -16.57
N THR A 298 2.26 -9.49 -16.09
CA THR A 298 1.93 -10.23 -14.87
C THR A 298 0.96 -11.34 -15.15
N VAL A 299 1.05 -12.42 -14.37
CA VAL A 299 0.06 -13.51 -14.34
C VAL A 299 -0.25 -13.82 -12.88
N SER A 300 -1.53 -13.80 -12.53
CA SER A 300 -1.98 -14.10 -11.16
C SER A 300 -3.01 -15.21 -11.20
N TYR A 301 -2.93 -16.14 -10.26
CA TYR A 301 -3.84 -17.30 -10.20
C TYR A 301 -3.89 -17.91 -8.81
N THR A 302 -4.86 -18.80 -8.61
CA THR A 302 -4.97 -19.62 -7.40
C THR A 302 -4.76 -21.09 -7.76
N THR A 303 -4.01 -21.79 -6.94
CA THR A 303 -3.73 -23.22 -7.12
C THR A 303 -4.74 -24.08 -6.36
N ASP A 304 -4.93 -25.33 -6.80
CA ASP A 304 -5.83 -26.29 -6.14
C ASP A 304 -5.41 -26.63 -4.70
N ASP A 305 -4.13 -26.45 -4.36
CA ASP A 305 -3.59 -26.66 -3.01
C ASP A 305 -3.67 -25.41 -2.11
N GLY A 306 -4.40 -24.37 -2.54
CA GLY A 306 -4.76 -23.23 -1.69
C GLY A 306 -3.71 -22.13 -1.61
N TYR A 307 -2.99 -21.87 -2.71
CA TYR A 307 -2.04 -20.75 -2.81
C TYR A 307 -2.50 -19.72 -3.82
N SER A 308 -2.30 -18.47 -3.49
CA SER A 308 -2.24 -17.37 -4.45
C SER A 308 -0.82 -17.30 -5.02
N VAL A 309 -0.72 -17.13 -6.33
CA VAL A 309 0.54 -16.97 -7.05
C VAL A 309 0.47 -15.70 -7.89
N PHE A 310 1.51 -14.88 -7.79
CA PHE A 310 1.72 -13.68 -8.59
C PHE A 310 3.08 -13.78 -9.29
N ASP A 311 3.05 -13.94 -10.60
CA ASP A 311 4.22 -13.90 -11.47
C ASP A 311 4.36 -12.53 -12.14
N ILE A 312 5.60 -12.05 -12.26
CA ILE A 312 6.00 -10.94 -13.11
C ILE A 312 7.08 -11.37 -14.09
N TYR A 313 6.97 -10.88 -15.33
CA TYR A 313 7.88 -11.16 -16.43
C TYR A 313 8.39 -9.88 -17.08
N ILE A 314 9.69 -9.81 -17.32
CA ILE A 314 10.33 -8.82 -18.19
C ILE A 314 11.09 -9.58 -19.27
N LEU A 315 10.85 -9.26 -20.54
CA LEU A 315 11.49 -9.94 -21.67
C LEU A 315 12.38 -8.99 -22.44
N THR A 316 13.61 -9.43 -22.69
CA THR A 316 14.54 -8.84 -23.65
C THR A 316 14.74 -9.78 -24.83
N ASP A 317 15.48 -9.35 -25.85
CA ASP A 317 15.82 -10.20 -27.00
C ASP A 317 16.60 -11.46 -26.59
N LYS A 318 17.35 -11.39 -25.47
CA LYS A 318 18.22 -12.47 -24.99
C LYS A 318 17.67 -13.21 -23.79
N TYR A 319 16.92 -12.54 -22.93
CA TYR A 319 16.60 -13.06 -21.61
C TYR A 319 15.13 -12.90 -21.26
N ILE A 320 14.67 -13.81 -20.41
CA ILE A 320 13.40 -13.75 -19.70
C ILE A 320 13.74 -13.62 -18.23
N PHE A 321 13.37 -12.49 -17.65
CA PHE A 321 13.44 -12.25 -16.22
C PHE A 321 12.06 -12.59 -15.64
N GLN A 322 12.03 -13.46 -14.63
CA GLN A 322 10.81 -13.86 -13.94
C GLN A 322 11.01 -13.68 -12.45
N ALA A 323 10.01 -13.11 -11.78
CA ALA A 323 9.88 -13.21 -10.34
C ALA A 323 8.49 -13.71 -9.97
N GLU A 324 8.40 -14.44 -8.85
CA GLU A 324 7.16 -15.00 -8.34
C GLU A 324 7.09 -14.73 -6.84
N LEU A 325 5.91 -14.32 -6.38
CA LEU A 325 5.51 -14.44 -4.99
C LEU A 325 4.34 -15.42 -4.90
N ARG A 326 4.46 -16.39 -3.99
CA ARG A 326 3.44 -17.41 -3.73
C ARG A 326 3.16 -17.48 -2.24
N TYR A 327 1.89 -17.43 -1.86
CA TYR A 327 1.46 -17.46 -0.45
C TYR A 327 0.14 -18.21 -0.29
N GLN A 328 -0.11 -18.79 0.88
CA GLN A 328 -1.40 -19.42 1.20
C GLN A 328 -2.54 -18.40 1.09
N THR A 329 -3.69 -18.78 0.54
CA THR A 329 -4.82 -17.85 0.34
C THR A 329 -5.31 -17.22 1.65
N THR A 330 -5.16 -17.93 2.77
CA THR A 330 -5.48 -17.42 4.11
C THR A 330 -4.59 -16.26 4.56
N LEU A 331 -3.45 -16.05 3.90
CA LEU A 331 -2.50 -14.96 4.15
C LEU A 331 -2.66 -13.80 3.15
N ALA A 332 -3.66 -13.83 2.26
CA ALA A 332 -3.81 -12.83 1.20
C ALA A 332 -4.01 -11.40 1.72
N THR A 333 -4.61 -11.23 2.90
CA THR A 333 -4.75 -9.90 3.53
C THR A 333 -3.40 -9.26 3.85
N GLU A 334 -2.41 -10.08 4.23
CA GLU A 334 -1.08 -9.62 4.59
C GLU A 334 -0.16 -9.54 3.37
N TYR A 335 -0.23 -10.52 2.46
CA TYR A 335 0.77 -10.66 1.41
C TYR A 335 0.42 -10.05 0.06
N SER A 336 -0.86 -9.82 -0.25
CA SER A 336 -1.24 -9.30 -1.58
C SER A 336 -0.70 -7.88 -1.84
N MET A 337 -0.31 -7.12 -0.80
CA MET A 337 0.38 -5.84 -1.00
C MET A 337 1.78 -6.01 -1.61
N TYR A 338 2.45 -7.13 -1.31
CA TYR A 338 3.78 -7.42 -1.85
C TYR A 338 3.75 -7.74 -3.34
N ASP A 339 2.61 -8.14 -3.91
CA ASP A 339 2.44 -8.27 -5.35
C ASP A 339 2.69 -6.92 -6.05
N ALA A 340 2.17 -5.83 -5.47
CA ALA A 340 2.40 -4.48 -5.98
C ALA A 340 3.86 -4.04 -5.80
N TYR A 341 4.49 -4.38 -4.67
CA TYR A 341 5.92 -4.11 -4.47
C TYR A 341 6.78 -4.87 -5.48
N LEU A 342 6.45 -6.13 -5.74
CA LEU A 342 7.14 -6.96 -6.72
C LEU A 342 6.99 -6.39 -8.13
N GLU A 343 5.77 -5.99 -8.53
CA GLU A 343 5.51 -5.39 -9.84
C GLU A 343 6.29 -4.09 -10.05
N ASN A 344 6.31 -3.21 -9.05
CA ASN A 344 6.89 -1.87 -9.17
C ASN A 344 8.42 -1.84 -8.97
N SER A 345 9.01 -2.88 -8.39
CA SER A 345 10.44 -2.91 -8.07
C SER A 345 11.28 -3.82 -8.95
N PHE A 346 10.67 -4.77 -9.67
CA PHE A 346 11.43 -5.68 -10.50
C PHE A 346 11.94 -4.95 -11.75
N VAL A 347 13.27 -4.78 -11.81
CA VAL A 347 13.94 -4.06 -12.90
C VAL A 347 15.01 -4.95 -13.49
N ALA A 348 15.04 -5.05 -14.82
CA ALA A 348 16.12 -5.67 -15.56
C ALA A 348 17.10 -4.59 -16.05
N ASP A 349 18.33 -4.64 -15.53
CA ASP A 349 19.45 -3.77 -15.90
C ASP A 349 20.18 -4.32 -17.13
N ASP A 350 19.44 -4.68 -18.18
CA ASP A 350 20.04 -4.96 -19.48
C ASP A 350 20.29 -3.62 -20.18
N VAL A 351 21.21 -2.82 -19.60
CA VAL A 351 21.80 -1.66 -20.27
C VAL A 351 22.60 -2.24 -21.41
N SER A 352 21.96 -2.29 -22.58
CA SER A 352 22.50 -2.65 -23.89
C SER A 352 24.03 -2.57 -23.96
N VAL A 353 24.70 -3.68 -23.65
CA VAL A 353 26.11 -3.87 -24.01
C VAL A 353 26.08 -4.39 -25.44
N GLY A 354 25.85 -3.45 -26.36
CA GLY A 354 25.94 -3.61 -27.81
C GLY A 354 26.96 -2.62 -28.36
#